data_AF-A0A662VMS9-F1
#
_entry.id   AF-A0A662VMS9-F1
#
_cell.length_a   1.000
_cell.length_b   1.000
_cell.length_c   1.000
_cell.angle_alpha   90.00
_cell.angle_beta   90.00
_cell.angle_gamma   90.00
#
_symmetry.space_group_name_H-M   'P 1'
#
loop_
_entity.id
_entity.type
_entity.pdbx_description
1 polymer ?
#
loop_
_entity_poly.entity_id
_entity_poly.type
_entity_poly.pdbx_seq_one_letter_code
_entity_poly.pdbx_strand_id
1 'polypeptide(L)'
;MINTSIDIPLILQILTAIGTFSMAVLLFYIEVIKGWLKRPKIRIEFRQEEPYCKEVPLEDLQNIPSYWIRIKVENIGKQIAKGVEGRLVEIKDKNGNSIKEFVPLILRWASRPYSKIPDIQDVRMDINRGASWFLDVIYIADVAKLKSSEKERYKIWGQRTHICDIYMGLPTGTLKDLDPGEYYLTITIYGDNIKPLSKTFRLTWGGKYRDIIFKVID
;
A
#
# COMPACT_ATOMS: atom_id res chain seq x y z
N MET A 1 -14.26 -40.66 65.73
CA MET A 1 -15.17 -40.23 64.65
C MET A 1 -14.89 -38.77 64.36
N ILE A 2 -14.19 -38.46 63.28
CA ILE A 2 -13.99 -37.06 62.86
C ILE A 2 -15.24 -36.70 62.05
N ASN A 3 -16.10 -35.87 62.64
CA ASN A 3 -17.31 -35.39 62.00
C ASN A 3 -16.90 -34.24 61.08
N THR A 4 -16.52 -34.54 59.84
CA THR A 4 -16.27 -33.52 58.82
C THR A 4 -17.62 -32.99 58.32
N SER A 5 -18.23 -32.08 59.09
CA SER A 5 -19.35 -31.29 58.59
C SER A 5 -18.80 -30.38 57.49
N ILE A 6 -19.13 -30.72 56.26
CA ILE A 6 -18.79 -29.91 55.10
C ILE A 6 -19.51 -28.55 55.24
N ASP A 7 -18.73 -27.47 55.26
CA ASP A 7 -19.25 -26.11 55.38
C ASP A 7 -19.88 -25.68 54.05
N ILE A 8 -21.21 -25.80 53.96
CA ILE A 8 -22.01 -25.48 52.76
C ILE A 8 -21.73 -24.04 52.26
N PRO A 9 -21.67 -23.01 53.12
CA PRO A 9 -21.20 -21.67 52.75
C PRO A 9 -19.87 -21.63 51.98
N LEU A 10 -18.87 -22.39 52.42
CA LEU A 10 -17.56 -22.43 51.77
C LEU A 10 -17.63 -23.06 50.38
N ILE A 11 -18.40 -24.15 50.22
CA ILE A 11 -18.63 -24.77 48.90
C ILE A 11 -19.33 -23.79 47.96
N LEU A 12 -20.36 -23.09 48.44
CA LEU A 12 -21.08 -22.12 47.62
C LEU A 12 -20.16 -20.97 47.17
N GLN A 13 -19.26 -20.50 48.05
CA GLN A 13 -18.27 -19.48 47.71
C GLN A 13 -17.28 -19.98 46.64
N ILE A 14 -16.78 -21.21 46.77
CA ILE A 14 -15.86 -21.81 45.79
C ILE A 14 -16.54 -21.96 44.43
N LEU A 15 -17.77 -22.49 44.39
CA LEU A 15 -18.54 -22.63 43.14
C LEU A 15 -18.81 -21.26 42.49
N THR A 16 -19.16 -20.25 43.29
CA THR A 16 -19.38 -18.89 42.79
C THR A 16 -18.10 -18.27 42.23
N ALA A 17 -16.96 -18.52 42.88
CA ALA A 17 -15.65 -18.04 42.42
C ALA A 17 -15.24 -18.71 41.10
N ILE A 18 -15.40 -20.04 40.98
CA ILE A 18 -15.13 -20.79 39.75
C ILE A 18 -16.03 -20.31 38.61
N GLY A 19 -17.32 -20.08 38.90
CA GLY A 19 -18.28 -19.56 37.93
C GLY A 19 -17.88 -18.19 37.41
N THR A 20 -17.54 -17.27 38.31
CA THR A 20 -17.09 -15.91 37.96
C THR A 20 -15.80 -15.93 37.15
N PHE A 21 -14.80 -16.71 37.57
CA PHE A 21 -13.53 -16.83 36.86
C PHE A 21 -13.71 -17.40 35.45
N SER A 22 -14.51 -18.48 35.31
CA SER A 22 -14.79 -19.10 34.02
C SER A 22 -15.52 -18.15 33.07
N MET A 23 -16.48 -17.37 33.59
CA MET A 23 -17.17 -16.35 32.80
C MET A 23 -16.21 -15.25 32.33
N ALA A 24 -15.30 -14.78 33.21
CA ALA A 24 -14.31 -13.77 32.83
C ALA A 24 -13.37 -14.27 31.72
N VAL A 25 -12.88 -15.52 31.83
CA VAL A 25 -12.05 -16.16 30.80
C VAL A 25 -12.82 -16.30 29.48
N LEU A 26 -14.08 -16.73 29.54
CA LEU A 26 -14.92 -16.87 28.35
C LEU A 26 -15.17 -15.52 27.66
N LEU A 27 -15.50 -14.48 28.42
CA LEU A 27 -15.73 -13.13 27.87
C LEU A 27 -14.46 -12.59 27.21
N PHE A 28 -13.30 -12.72 27.87
CA PHE A 28 -12.02 -12.36 27.28
C PHE A 28 -11.75 -13.10 25.96
N TYR A 29 -11.96 -14.42 25.93
CA TYR A 29 -11.76 -15.23 24.74
C TYR A 29 -12.69 -14.82 23.59
N ILE A 30 -13.97 -14.56 23.89
CA ILE A 30 -14.95 -14.08 22.91
C ILE A 30 -14.55 -12.72 22.35
N GLU A 31 -14.05 -11.80 23.18
CA GLU A 31 -13.58 -10.48 22.72
C GLU A 31 -12.37 -10.58 21.79
N VAL A 32 -11.38 -11.40 22.14
CA VAL A 32 -10.20 -11.66 21.30
C VAL A 32 -10.61 -12.23 19.94
N ILE A 33 -11.47 -13.24 19.92
CA ILE A 33 -11.97 -13.85 18.69
C ILE A 33 -12.80 -12.86 17.86
N LYS A 34 -13.72 -12.13 18.49
CA LYS A 34 -14.52 -11.11 17.80
C LYS A 34 -13.62 -10.03 17.19
N GLY A 35 -12.57 -9.61 17.89
CA GLY A 35 -11.57 -8.69 17.36
C GLY A 35 -10.87 -9.24 16.12
N TRP A 36 -10.47 -10.52 16.16
CA TRP A 36 -9.83 -11.20 15.03
C TRP A 36 -10.77 -11.36 13.82
N LEU A 37 -12.02 -11.79 14.02
CA LEU A 37 -13.00 -11.95 12.94
C LEU A 37 -13.43 -10.62 12.30
N LYS A 38 -13.37 -9.52 13.05
CA LYS A 38 -13.77 -8.18 12.57
C LYS A 38 -12.60 -7.39 11.98
N ARG A 39 -11.41 -7.98 11.85
CA ARG A 39 -10.24 -7.29 11.27
C ARG A 39 -10.57 -6.66 9.91
N PRO A 40 -10.02 -5.48 9.60
CA PRO A 40 -10.15 -4.90 8.28
C PRO A 40 -9.57 -5.84 7.22
N LYS A 41 -10.11 -5.74 6.01
CA LYS A 41 -9.69 -6.55 4.86
C LYS A 41 -9.42 -5.60 3.71
N ILE A 42 -8.21 -5.64 3.18
CA ILE A 42 -7.82 -4.80 2.06
C ILE A 42 -8.06 -5.56 0.75
N ARG A 43 -8.47 -4.83 -0.28
CA ARG A 43 -8.49 -5.25 -1.67
C ARG A 43 -7.65 -4.29 -2.49
N ILE A 44 -6.84 -4.85 -3.38
CA ILE A 44 -6.05 -4.09 -4.34
C ILE A 44 -6.61 -4.35 -5.74
N GLU A 45 -6.95 -3.28 -6.43
CA GLU A 45 -7.52 -3.31 -7.77
C GLU A 45 -6.76 -2.36 -8.71
N PHE A 46 -6.72 -2.71 -9.99
CA PHE A 46 -6.21 -1.87 -11.06
C PHE A 46 -7.07 -2.04 -12.31
N ARG A 47 -7.28 -0.94 -13.05
CA ARG A 47 -7.90 -0.94 -14.38
C ARG A 47 -7.19 0.07 -15.27
N GLN A 48 -7.12 -0.19 -16.57
CA GLN A 48 -6.49 0.73 -17.53
C GLN A 48 -7.48 1.84 -17.97
N GLU A 49 -8.03 2.58 -17.01
CA GLU A 49 -9.01 3.66 -17.23
C GLU A 49 -8.87 4.74 -16.15
N GLU A 50 -9.52 5.90 -16.31
CA GLU A 50 -9.63 6.85 -15.21
C GLU A 50 -10.43 6.24 -14.05
N PRO A 51 -10.07 6.50 -12.78
CA PRO A 51 -8.99 7.39 -12.30
C PRO A 51 -7.65 6.68 -12.05
N TYR A 52 -7.50 5.41 -12.40
CA TYR A 52 -6.26 4.63 -12.21
C TYR A 52 -5.13 5.13 -13.10
N CYS A 53 -5.50 5.52 -14.30
CA CYS A 53 -4.60 6.08 -15.29
C CYS A 53 -5.04 7.50 -15.60
N LYS A 54 -4.21 8.50 -15.30
CA LYS A 54 -4.60 9.91 -15.47
C LYS A 54 -3.45 10.76 -15.99
N GLU A 55 -3.77 11.67 -16.91
CA GLU A 55 -2.86 12.74 -17.31
C GLU A 55 -2.91 13.88 -16.29
N VAL A 56 -1.80 14.14 -15.61
CA VAL A 56 -1.65 15.24 -14.66
C VAL A 56 -0.26 15.84 -14.86
N PRO A 57 -0.14 17.17 -15.01
CA PRO A 57 1.16 17.81 -15.12
C PRO A 57 1.96 17.67 -13.81
N LEU A 58 3.28 17.55 -13.93
CA LEU A 58 4.19 17.65 -12.80
C LEU A 58 4.35 19.13 -12.41
N GLU A 59 3.61 19.59 -11.40
CA GLU A 59 3.64 20.99 -10.95
C GLU A 59 5.06 21.45 -10.57
N ASP A 60 5.79 20.61 -9.82
CA ASP A 60 7.17 20.91 -9.39
C ASP A 60 8.19 20.96 -10.54
N LEU A 61 7.84 20.42 -11.71
CA LEU A 61 8.71 20.33 -12.88
C LEU A 61 8.08 21.07 -14.06
N GLN A 62 7.78 22.35 -13.88
CA GLN A 62 7.34 23.25 -14.96
C GLN A 62 6.04 22.79 -15.68
N ASN A 63 5.15 22.08 -14.98
CA ASN A 63 3.92 21.55 -15.55
C ASN A 63 4.13 20.61 -16.75
N ILE A 64 5.21 19.80 -16.74
CA ILE A 64 5.40 18.78 -17.78
C ILE A 64 4.22 17.81 -17.74
N PRO A 65 3.43 17.68 -18.84
CA PRO A 65 2.30 16.74 -18.88
C PRO A 65 2.82 15.34 -18.58
N SER A 66 2.17 14.63 -17.66
CA SER A 66 2.64 13.30 -17.24
C SER A 66 1.50 12.31 -17.12
N TYR A 67 1.76 11.06 -17.46
CA TYR A 67 0.80 9.97 -17.36
C TYR A 67 1.08 9.16 -16.10
N TRP A 68 0.12 9.16 -15.19
CA TRP A 68 0.21 8.52 -13.88
C TRP A 68 -0.52 7.18 -13.89
N ILE A 69 0.10 6.17 -13.28
CA ILE A 69 -0.51 4.86 -13.04
C ILE A 69 -0.63 4.64 -11.53
N ARG A 70 -1.85 4.28 -11.13
CA ARG A 70 -2.27 4.19 -9.74
C ARG A 70 -3.01 2.89 -9.51
N ILE A 71 -2.86 2.32 -8.32
CA ILE A 71 -3.70 1.21 -7.86
C ILE A 71 -4.72 1.71 -6.84
N LYS A 72 -5.91 1.11 -6.84
CA LYS A 72 -6.93 1.37 -5.83
C LYS A 72 -6.72 0.42 -4.66
N VAL A 73 -6.66 0.98 -3.46
CA VAL A 73 -6.58 0.25 -2.19
C VAL A 73 -7.88 0.50 -1.44
N GLU A 74 -8.68 -0.54 -1.25
CA GLU A 74 -10.02 -0.46 -0.66
C GLU A 74 -10.11 -1.30 0.61
N ASN A 75 -10.74 -0.76 1.65
CA ASN A 75 -11.07 -1.51 2.85
C ASN A 75 -12.47 -2.12 2.74
N ILE A 76 -12.54 -3.38 2.36
CA ILE A 76 -13.78 -4.17 2.26
C ILE A 76 -14.16 -4.86 3.59
N GLY A 77 -13.41 -4.59 4.66
CA GLY A 77 -13.62 -5.18 5.99
C GLY A 77 -14.73 -4.52 6.81
N LYS A 78 -14.81 -4.90 8.09
CA LYS A 78 -15.84 -4.38 9.03
C LYS A 78 -15.31 -3.31 10.01
N GLN A 79 -14.00 -3.09 10.04
CA GLN A 79 -13.32 -2.11 10.90
C GLN A 79 -12.48 -1.16 10.05
N ILE A 80 -12.07 -0.02 10.62
CA ILE A 80 -11.13 0.92 10.00
C ILE A 80 -9.75 0.24 9.89
N ALA A 81 -9.15 0.28 8.70
CA ALA A 81 -7.76 -0.12 8.49
C ALA A 81 -6.87 1.05 8.90
N LYS A 82 -6.03 0.85 9.92
CA LYS A 82 -5.25 1.93 10.54
C LYS A 82 -3.82 1.99 10.02
N GLY A 83 -3.32 3.20 9.83
CA GLY A 83 -1.92 3.47 9.47
C GLY A 83 -1.49 2.72 8.22
N VAL A 84 -2.37 2.65 7.21
CA VAL A 84 -2.14 1.90 5.98
C VAL A 84 -1.08 2.60 5.14
N GLU A 85 -0.12 1.83 4.66
CA GLU A 85 0.93 2.28 3.74
C GLU A 85 1.11 1.25 2.62
N GLY A 86 1.49 1.73 1.44
CA GLY A 86 1.86 0.89 0.31
C GLY A 86 3.35 0.91 0.07
N ARG A 87 3.95 -0.25 -0.19
CA ARG A 87 5.37 -0.37 -0.52
C ARG A 87 5.56 -1.16 -1.81
N LEU A 88 6.43 -0.68 -2.68
CA LEU A 88 7.02 -1.49 -3.73
C LEU A 88 8.15 -2.28 -3.09
N VAL A 89 7.97 -3.59 -2.92
CA VAL A 89 8.90 -4.44 -2.14
C VAL A 89 9.86 -5.23 -3.02
N GLU A 90 9.53 -5.39 -4.30
CA GLU A 90 10.37 -6.12 -5.24
C GLU A 90 10.10 -5.65 -6.67
N ILE A 91 11.16 -5.61 -7.46
CA ILE A 91 11.10 -5.47 -8.92
C ILE A 91 11.86 -6.65 -9.51
N LYS A 92 11.20 -7.38 -10.42
CA LYS A 92 11.86 -8.41 -11.24
C LYS A 92 11.90 -8.01 -12.70
N ASP A 93 12.95 -8.42 -13.40
CA ASP A 93 13.06 -8.31 -14.85
C ASP A 93 12.11 -9.28 -15.57
N LYS A 94 12.07 -9.20 -16.90
CA LYS A 94 11.29 -10.11 -17.77
C LYS A 94 11.62 -11.60 -17.59
N ASN A 95 12.79 -11.93 -17.03
CA ASN A 95 13.23 -13.30 -16.79
C ASN A 95 12.90 -13.78 -15.37
N GLY A 96 12.28 -12.92 -14.54
CA GLY A 96 11.96 -13.22 -13.16
C GLY A 96 13.12 -13.03 -12.17
N ASN A 97 14.24 -12.43 -12.60
CA ASN A 97 15.35 -12.12 -11.71
C ASN A 97 15.06 -10.82 -10.95
N SER A 98 15.25 -10.82 -9.63
CA SER A 98 15.13 -9.60 -8.83
C SER A 98 16.26 -8.61 -9.19
N ILE A 99 15.90 -7.33 -9.37
CA ILE A 99 16.87 -6.26 -9.66
C ILE A 99 17.63 -5.92 -8.38
N LYS A 100 18.96 -6.11 -8.38
CA LYS A 100 19.78 -6.05 -7.15
C LYS A 100 19.95 -4.64 -6.60
N GLU A 101 19.91 -3.65 -7.48
CA GLU A 101 20.04 -2.23 -7.17
C GLU A 101 18.74 -1.65 -6.55
N PHE A 102 17.67 -2.43 -6.56
CA PHE A 102 16.40 -2.02 -5.99
C PHE A 102 16.31 -2.37 -4.50
N VAL A 103 16.02 -1.35 -3.70
CA VAL A 103 15.65 -1.45 -2.29
C VAL A 103 14.18 -1.08 -2.17
N PRO A 104 13.39 -1.78 -1.32
CA PRO A 104 11.98 -1.48 -1.13
C PRO A 104 11.69 0.00 -0.89
N LEU A 105 10.71 0.54 -1.63
CA LEU A 105 10.29 1.94 -1.57
C LEU A 105 8.88 2.05 -1.02
N ILE A 106 8.68 3.08 -0.20
CA ILE A 106 7.34 3.49 0.24
C ILE A 106 6.71 4.29 -0.90
N LEU A 107 5.57 3.83 -1.38
CA LEU A 107 4.79 4.48 -2.43
C LEU A 107 3.91 5.57 -1.84
N ARG A 108 3.56 6.52 -2.68
CA ARG A 108 2.79 7.69 -2.27
C ARG A 108 1.29 7.55 -2.53
N TRP A 109 0.49 8.11 -1.63
CA TRP A 109 -0.95 8.26 -1.83
C TRP A 109 -1.29 9.46 -2.72
N ALA A 110 -2.11 9.25 -3.74
CA ALA A 110 -2.47 10.25 -4.75
C ALA A 110 -3.28 11.44 -4.20
N SER A 111 -3.90 11.30 -3.01
CA SER A 111 -4.66 12.37 -2.35
C SER A 111 -3.80 13.31 -1.50
N ARG A 112 -2.51 12.99 -1.31
CA ARG A 112 -1.60 13.84 -0.53
C ARG A 112 -0.90 14.85 -1.44
N PRO A 113 -0.76 16.12 -1.02
CA PRO A 113 -0.04 17.14 -1.80
C PRO A 113 1.45 16.79 -1.93
N TYR A 114 2.12 17.36 -2.94
CA TYR A 114 3.56 17.20 -3.12
C TYR A 114 4.25 18.05 -2.05
N SER A 115 4.79 17.41 -1.00
CA SER A 115 5.70 18.04 -0.05
C SER A 115 7.13 17.59 -0.38
N LYS A 116 8.09 18.52 -0.34
CA LYS A 116 9.51 18.20 -0.58
C LYS A 116 10.14 17.34 0.52
N ILE A 117 9.50 17.30 1.69
CA ILE A 117 9.92 16.51 2.85
C ILE A 117 8.67 15.78 3.33
N PRO A 118 8.58 14.45 3.13
CA PRO A 118 7.44 13.69 3.59
C PRO A 118 7.40 13.68 5.12
N ASP A 119 6.28 14.07 5.71
CA ASP A 119 5.96 13.77 7.11
C ASP A 119 5.50 12.31 7.21
N ILE A 120 5.66 11.66 8.35
CA ILE A 120 5.16 10.31 8.61
C ILE A 120 3.64 10.21 8.39
N GLN A 121 2.92 11.32 8.54
CA GLN A 121 1.49 11.44 8.25
C GLN A 121 1.16 11.45 6.74
N ASP A 122 2.12 11.78 5.88
CA ASP A 122 1.98 11.73 4.42
C ASP A 122 2.06 10.29 3.89
N VAL A 123 2.75 9.43 4.64
CA VAL A 123 3.02 8.04 4.28
C VAL A 123 1.87 7.10 4.66
N ARG A 124 1.29 7.33 5.83
CA ARG A 124 0.32 6.40 6.44
C ARG A 124 -1.06 7.02 6.45
N MET A 125 -2.08 6.21 6.17
CA MET A 125 -3.47 6.68 6.20
C MET A 125 -4.44 5.65 6.75
N ASP A 126 -5.45 6.15 7.45
CA ASP A 126 -6.58 5.33 7.85
C ASP A 126 -7.55 5.18 6.67
N ILE A 127 -7.97 3.95 6.40
CA ILE A 127 -8.98 3.65 5.38
C ILE A 127 -10.26 3.21 6.09
N ASN A 128 -11.26 4.08 6.06
CA ASN A 128 -12.59 3.80 6.60
C ASN A 128 -13.22 2.58 5.94
N ARG A 129 -14.18 1.96 6.63
CA ARG A 129 -14.95 0.85 6.08
C ARG A 129 -15.64 1.24 4.78
N GLY A 130 -15.44 0.46 3.72
CA GLY A 130 -16.00 0.70 2.39
C GLY A 130 -15.36 1.87 1.64
N ALA A 131 -14.38 2.56 2.24
CA ALA A 131 -13.64 3.61 1.57
C ALA A 131 -12.45 3.03 0.81
N SER A 132 -11.95 3.82 -0.14
CA SER A 132 -10.78 3.50 -0.93
C SER A 132 -9.94 4.73 -1.22
N TRP A 133 -8.64 4.51 -1.40
CA TRP A 133 -7.70 5.52 -1.84
C TRP A 133 -6.86 5.01 -3.01
N PHE A 134 -6.25 5.94 -3.74
CA PHE A 134 -5.34 5.63 -4.83
C PHE A 134 -3.90 5.79 -4.38
N LEU A 135 -3.09 4.80 -4.69
CA LEU A 135 -1.66 4.79 -4.46
C LEU A 135 -0.97 4.98 -5.81
N ASP A 136 -0.18 6.04 -5.95
CA ASP A 136 0.64 6.29 -7.13
C ASP A 136 1.76 5.24 -7.19
N VAL A 137 1.93 4.60 -8.35
CA VAL A 137 2.93 3.54 -8.55
C VAL A 137 4.07 4.04 -9.41
N ILE A 138 3.73 4.52 -10.60
CA ILE A 138 4.69 5.06 -11.57
C ILE A 138 4.08 6.23 -12.34
N TYR A 139 4.95 7.08 -12.88
CA TYR A 139 4.57 8.10 -13.86
C TYR A 139 5.57 8.15 -15.02
N ILE A 140 5.11 8.71 -16.13
CA ILE A 140 5.92 8.98 -17.32
C ILE A 140 5.72 10.43 -17.73
N ALA A 141 6.80 11.18 -17.92
CA ALA A 141 6.76 12.55 -18.42
C ALA A 141 6.61 12.58 -19.96
N ASP A 142 5.65 13.36 -20.47
CA ASP A 142 5.47 13.63 -21.90
C ASP A 142 6.37 14.79 -22.35
N VAL A 143 7.66 14.50 -22.48
CA VAL A 143 8.62 15.52 -22.94
C VAL A 143 8.38 15.93 -24.39
N ALA A 144 7.64 15.14 -25.18
CA ALA A 144 7.35 15.46 -26.57
C ALA A 144 6.48 16.73 -26.70
N LYS A 145 5.69 17.06 -25.67
CA LYS A 145 4.86 18.27 -25.60
C LYS A 145 5.60 19.54 -25.15
N LEU A 146 6.87 19.43 -24.73
CA LEU A 146 7.65 20.59 -24.28
C LEU A 146 8.19 21.44 -25.44
N LYS A 147 8.57 22.69 -25.14
CA LYS A 147 9.27 23.55 -26.12
C LYS A 147 10.66 23.00 -26.39
N SER A 148 11.23 23.27 -27.57
CA SER A 148 12.54 22.71 -27.99
C SER A 148 13.68 22.99 -27.01
N SER A 149 13.70 24.16 -26.36
CA SER A 149 14.69 24.51 -25.34
C SER A 149 14.56 23.72 -24.03
N GLU A 150 13.35 23.28 -23.69
CA GLU A 150 13.05 22.49 -22.47
C GLU A 150 13.24 21.00 -22.72
N LYS A 151 12.95 20.54 -23.95
CA LYS A 151 13.09 19.15 -24.38
C LYS A 151 14.47 18.57 -24.08
N GLU A 152 15.53 19.31 -24.36
CA GLU A 152 16.89 18.81 -24.14
C GLU A 152 17.20 18.66 -22.64
N ARG A 153 16.69 19.58 -21.81
CA ARG A 153 16.87 19.53 -20.34
C ARG A 153 16.17 18.33 -19.71
N TYR A 154 14.99 17.95 -20.21
CA TYR A 154 14.15 16.89 -19.64
C TYR A 154 14.18 15.58 -20.42
N LYS A 155 15.03 15.46 -21.44
CA LYS A 155 15.08 14.31 -22.35
C LYS A 155 15.13 12.96 -21.63
N ILE A 156 15.94 12.84 -20.57
CA ILE A 156 16.09 11.61 -19.78
C ILE A 156 14.77 11.24 -19.06
N TRP A 157 14.01 12.23 -18.60
CA TRP A 157 12.74 12.02 -17.88
C TRP A 157 11.63 11.48 -18.78
N GLY A 158 11.65 11.82 -20.06
CA GLY A 158 10.71 11.25 -21.04
C GLY A 158 11.13 9.87 -21.56
N GLN A 159 12.35 9.44 -21.26
CA GLN A 159 12.93 8.18 -21.71
C GLN A 159 12.90 7.09 -20.65
N ARG A 160 12.38 7.38 -19.45
CA ARG A 160 12.24 6.42 -18.35
C ARG A 160 10.84 6.46 -17.73
N THR A 161 10.45 5.35 -17.11
CA THR A 161 9.33 5.35 -16.16
C THR A 161 9.90 5.62 -14.78
N HIS A 162 9.20 6.43 -13.99
CA HIS A 162 9.64 6.87 -12.67
C HIS A 162 8.75 6.28 -11.59
N ILE A 163 9.34 5.73 -10.54
CA ILE A 163 8.61 5.19 -9.38
C ILE A 163 8.11 6.33 -8.50
N CYS A 164 6.83 6.29 -8.13
CA CYS A 164 6.18 7.30 -7.29
C CYS A 164 6.44 7.04 -5.79
N ASP A 165 7.70 7.15 -5.37
CA ASP A 165 8.04 7.08 -3.96
C ASP A 165 7.78 8.40 -3.20
N ILE A 166 7.86 8.35 -1.88
CA ILE A 166 7.64 9.53 -1.01
C ILE A 166 8.76 10.58 -1.09
N TYR A 167 9.91 10.25 -1.69
CA TYR A 167 11.11 11.07 -1.78
C TYR A 167 11.36 11.54 -3.22
N MET A 168 10.30 11.75 -4.02
CA MET A 168 10.40 12.03 -5.46
C MET A 168 11.54 13.01 -5.81
N GLY A 169 12.48 12.57 -6.64
CA GLY A 169 13.61 13.38 -7.10
C GLY A 169 14.78 13.51 -6.11
N LEU A 170 14.66 13.02 -4.87
CA LEU A 170 15.79 12.95 -3.94
C LEU A 170 16.59 11.65 -4.16
N PRO A 171 17.93 11.72 -4.13
CA PRO A 171 18.78 10.54 -4.22
C PRO A 171 18.62 9.68 -2.96
N THR A 172 18.17 8.45 -3.12
CA THR A 172 18.00 7.48 -2.01
C THR A 172 18.95 6.29 -2.12
N GLY A 173 19.83 6.26 -3.13
CA GLY A 173 20.75 5.14 -3.36
C GLY A 173 20.08 3.86 -3.88
N THR A 174 18.81 3.92 -4.29
CA THR A 174 18.09 2.80 -4.93
C THR A 174 17.61 3.19 -6.33
N LEU A 175 17.35 2.18 -7.16
CA LEU A 175 16.71 2.34 -8.45
C LEU A 175 15.32 2.99 -8.29
N LYS A 176 15.16 4.17 -8.91
CA LYS A 176 13.88 4.90 -8.99
C LYS A 176 13.31 5.00 -10.40
N ASP A 177 14.14 4.70 -11.39
CA ASP A 177 13.79 4.82 -12.80
C ASP A 177 13.94 3.47 -13.48
N LEU A 178 12.99 3.10 -14.32
CA LEU A 178 13.05 1.89 -15.13
C LEU A 178 13.15 2.29 -16.60
N ASP A 179 14.15 1.73 -17.29
CA ASP A 179 14.28 1.84 -18.74
C ASP A 179 13.14 1.08 -19.46
N PRO A 180 12.87 1.36 -20.74
CA PRO A 180 11.87 0.62 -21.51
C PRO A 180 12.08 -0.89 -21.45
N GLY A 181 11.00 -1.64 -21.21
CA GLY A 181 11.08 -3.08 -21.00
C GLY A 181 9.85 -3.68 -20.35
N GLU A 182 10.05 -4.89 -19.82
CA GLU A 182 9.04 -5.62 -19.09
C GLU A 182 9.54 -5.93 -17.67
N TYR A 183 8.70 -5.63 -16.68
CA TYR A 183 9.00 -5.75 -15.27
C TYR A 183 7.82 -6.33 -14.49
N TYR A 184 8.13 -6.94 -13.36
CA TYR A 184 7.14 -7.42 -12.40
C TYR A 184 7.32 -6.65 -11.10
N LEU A 185 6.32 -5.87 -10.73
CA LEU A 185 6.31 -5.00 -9.56
C LEU A 185 5.50 -5.66 -8.45
N THR A 186 6.14 -6.07 -7.36
CA THR A 186 5.44 -6.61 -6.19
C THR A 186 5.13 -5.47 -5.23
N ILE A 187 3.85 -5.15 -5.08
CA ILE A 187 3.38 -4.10 -4.16
C ILE A 187 2.73 -4.76 -2.96
N THR A 188 3.13 -4.36 -1.76
CA THR A 188 2.55 -4.85 -0.51
C THR A 188 1.92 -3.71 0.27
N ILE A 189 0.68 -3.92 0.70
CA ILE A 189 -0.04 -3.00 1.58
C ILE A 189 0.12 -3.48 3.03
N TYR A 190 0.61 -2.60 3.89
CA TYR A 190 0.79 -2.80 5.33
C TYR A 190 -0.15 -1.90 6.11
N GLY A 191 -0.39 -2.21 7.38
CA GLY A 191 -1.12 -1.37 8.33
C GLY A 191 -1.17 -2.01 9.71
N ASP A 192 -1.52 -1.24 10.74
CA ASP A 192 -1.36 -1.64 12.15
C ASP A 192 -2.24 -2.83 12.54
N ASN A 193 -3.42 -2.93 11.92
CA ASN A 193 -4.43 -3.94 12.26
C ASN A 193 -4.87 -4.79 11.06
N ILE A 194 -4.12 -4.78 9.96
CA ILE A 194 -4.38 -5.59 8.77
C ILE A 194 -3.29 -6.64 8.58
N LYS A 195 -3.65 -7.77 7.98
CA LYS A 195 -2.64 -8.71 7.47
C LYS A 195 -2.02 -8.08 6.21
N PRO A 196 -0.68 -8.06 6.07
CA PRO A 196 -0.05 -7.58 4.84
C PRO A 196 -0.62 -8.31 3.61
N LEU A 197 -0.90 -7.55 2.56
CA LEU A 197 -1.43 -8.07 1.31
C LEU A 197 -0.50 -7.65 0.16
N SER A 198 0.10 -8.63 -0.50
CA SER A 198 0.97 -8.43 -1.65
C SER A 198 0.22 -8.73 -2.95
N LYS A 199 0.48 -7.94 -3.99
CA LYS A 199 0.01 -8.20 -5.35
C LYS A 199 1.11 -7.86 -6.34
N THR A 200 1.29 -8.71 -7.34
CA THR A 200 2.29 -8.51 -8.39
C THR A 200 1.63 -7.96 -9.64
N PHE A 201 2.27 -6.95 -10.22
CA PHE A 201 1.81 -6.29 -11.43
C PHE A 201 2.83 -6.43 -12.54
N ARG A 202 2.39 -6.81 -13.72
CA ARG A 202 3.17 -6.73 -14.95
C ARG A 202 3.17 -5.28 -15.43
N LEU A 203 4.35 -4.73 -15.63
CA LEU A 203 4.58 -3.49 -16.34
C LEU A 203 5.25 -3.83 -17.67
N THR A 204 4.64 -3.46 -18.78
CA THR A 204 5.27 -3.48 -20.10
C THR A 204 5.26 -2.07 -20.66
N TRP A 205 6.42 -1.57 -21.07
CA TRP A 205 6.55 -0.21 -21.56
C TRP A 205 7.55 -0.11 -22.71
N GLY A 206 7.08 0.42 -23.85
CA GLY A 206 7.86 0.51 -25.09
C GLY A 206 8.67 1.81 -25.28
N GLY A 207 8.80 2.65 -24.26
CA GLY A 207 9.53 3.92 -24.38
C GLY A 207 8.73 5.09 -24.97
N LYS A 208 7.43 4.88 -25.24
CA LYS A 208 6.52 5.91 -25.72
C LYS A 208 5.46 6.22 -24.68
N TYR A 209 5.06 7.49 -24.68
CA TYR A 209 3.96 8.00 -23.88
C TYR A 209 2.65 7.29 -24.27
N ARG A 210 1.92 6.73 -23.29
CA ARG A 210 0.71 5.88 -23.42
C ARG A 210 0.89 4.43 -23.90
N ASP A 211 2.09 4.01 -24.32
CA ASP A 211 2.37 2.60 -24.69
C ASP A 211 2.66 1.71 -23.45
N ILE A 212 2.04 2.07 -22.32
CA ILE A 212 2.25 1.40 -21.04
C ILE A 212 1.09 0.46 -20.76
N ILE A 213 1.42 -0.80 -20.56
CA ILE A 213 0.48 -1.84 -20.18
C ILE A 213 0.79 -2.22 -18.75
N PHE A 214 -0.16 -1.96 -17.86
CA PHE A 214 -0.08 -2.37 -16.46
C PHE A 214 -1.17 -3.40 -16.17
N LYS A 215 -0.82 -4.57 -15.64
CA LYS A 215 -1.78 -5.66 -15.43
C LYS A 215 -1.50 -6.38 -14.14
N VAL A 216 -2.55 -6.80 -13.46
CA VAL A 216 -2.44 -7.73 -12.33
C VAL A 216 -2.03 -9.10 -12.85
N ILE A 217 -1.09 -9.75 -12.17
CA ILE A 217 -0.79 -11.17 -12.33
C ILE A 217 -1.23 -11.82 -11.03
N ASP A 218 -2.42 -12.45 -11.04
CA ASP A 218 -2.96 -13.16 -9.88
C ASP A 218 -2.14 -14.42 -9.58
#